data_AF-C0B5P1-F1
#
_entry.id   AF-C0B5P1-F1
#
_cell.length_a   1.000
_cell.length_b   1.000
_cell.length_c   1.000
_cell.angle_alpha   90.00
_cell.angle_beta   90.00
_cell.angle_gamma   90.00
#
_symmetry.space_group_name_H-M   'P 1'
#
loop_
_entity.id
_entity.type
_entity.pdbx_description
1 polymer ?
#
loop_
_entity_poly.entity_id
_entity_poly.type
_entity_poly.pdbx_seq_one_letter_code
_entity_poly.pdbx_strand_id
1 'polypeptide(L)' 'MEIICYLSNGYPTIEASYNMAVEYADAGCRMMEVDFPSRNPYLESDYIAGRMKKSTGGLR' A
#
# COMPACT_ATOMS: atom_id res chain seq x y z
N MET A 1 14.51 16.76 7.34
CA MET A 1 14.43 15.30 7.14
C MET A 1 13.06 15.05 6.55
N GLU A 2 13.00 14.43 5.37
CA GLU A 2 11.73 14.19 4.66
C GLU A 2 11.14 12.86 5.12
N ILE A 3 9.84 12.84 5.39
CA ILE A 3 9.10 11.60 5.69
C ILE A 3 8.60 11.03 4.36
N ILE A 4 8.87 9.75 4.13
CA ILE A 4 8.37 8.99 2.99
C ILE A 4 7.42 7.92 3.54
N CYS A 5 6.15 7.96 3.15
CA CYS A 5 5.16 6.97 3.59
C CYS A 5 4.96 5.90 2.52
N TYR A 6 5.03 4.63 2.94
CA TYR A 6 4.66 3.49 2.10
C TYR A 6 3.16 3.23 2.17
N LEU A 7 2.51 3.06 1.01
CA LEU A 7 1.09 2.81 0.87
C LEU A 7 0.83 1.50 0.12
N SER A 8 0.15 0.56 0.79
CA SER A 8 -0.36 -0.67 0.17
C SER A 8 -1.60 -0.38 -0.67
N ASN A 9 -1.44 -0.29 -1.98
CA ASN A 9 -2.49 0.09 -2.90
C ASN A 9 -3.57 -0.99 -2.98
N GLY A 10 -4.83 -0.58 -2.85
CA GLY A 10 -5.99 -1.47 -2.86
C GLY A 10 -6.17 -2.32 -1.60
N TYR A 11 -5.37 -2.11 -0.55
CA TYR A 11 -5.54 -2.80 0.74
C TYR A 11 -6.11 -1.88 1.83
N PRO A 12 -7.12 -2.31 2.61
CA PRO A 12 -7.95 -3.50 2.40
C PRO A 12 -8.92 -3.35 1.21
N THR A 13 -9.19 -2.12 0.76
CA THR A 13 -9.91 -1.80 -0.47
C THR A 13 -9.25 -0.61 -1.16
N ILE A 14 -9.66 -0.31 -2.39
CA ILE A 14 -9.16 0.86 -3.12
C ILE A 14 -9.51 2.16 -2.36
N GLU A 15 -10.75 2.29 -1.91
CA GLU A 15 -11.24 3.46 -1.17
C GLU A 15 -10.48 3.65 0.15
N ALA A 16 -10.21 2.56 0.87
CA ALA A 16 -9.45 2.62 2.12
C ALA A 16 -8.01 3.06 1.87
N SER A 17 -7.36 2.53 0.83
CA SER A 17 -5.99 2.96 0.46
C SER A 17 -5.94 4.42 -0.02
N TYR A 18 -6.99 4.90 -0.70
CA TYR A 18 -7.12 6.31 -1.07
C TYR A 18 -7.24 7.23 0.16
N ASN A 19 -8.12 6.88 1.11
CA ASN A 19 -8.27 7.66 2.34
C ASN A 19 -6.97 7.74 3.14
N MET A 20 -6.21 6.64 3.20
CA MET A 20 -4.89 6.62 3.83
C MET A 20 -3.89 7.55 3.12
N ALA A 21 -3.93 7.63 1.78
CA ALA A 21 -3.08 8.57 1.04
C ALA A 21 -3.41 10.03 1.37
N VAL A 22 -4.71 10.34 1.54
CA VAL A 22 -5.16 11.66 1.99
C VAL A 22 -4.66 11.94 3.41
N GLU A 23 -4.81 11.00 4.34
CA GLU A 23 -4.29 11.13 5.71
C GLU A 23 -2.78 11.37 5.75
N TYR A 24 -2.01 10.66 4.92
CA TYR A 24 -0.57 10.87 4.80
C TYR A 24 -0.24 12.28 4.30
N ALA A 25 -0.94 12.76 3.26
CA ALA A 25 -0.74 14.11 2.75
C ALA A 25 -1.08 15.18 3.80
N ASP A 26 -2.22 15.03 4.49
CA ASP A 26 -2.67 15.95 5.55
C ASP A 26 -1.72 15.97 6.76
N ALA A 27 -1.07 14.85 7.05
CA ALA A 27 -0.03 14.75 8.08
C ALA A 27 1.32 15.36 7.66
N GLY A 28 1.42 15.90 6.44
CA GLY A 28 2.63 16.55 5.94
C GLY A 28 3.61 15.62 5.22
N CYS A 29 3.18 14.41 4.82
CA CYS A 29 3.98 13.53 3.99
C CYS A 29 4.13 14.13 2.58
N ARG A 30 5.37 14.44 2.19
CA ARG A 30 5.68 15.10 0.91
C ARG A 30 5.97 14.14 -0.23
N MET A 31 6.22 12.87 0.09
CA MET A 31 6.54 11.82 -0.88
C MET A 31 5.95 10.50 -0.40
N MET A 32 5.21 9.81 -1.27
CA MET A 32 4.61 8.52 -0.96
C MET A 32 5.10 7.46 -1.94
N GLU A 33 5.42 6.29 -1.42
CA GLU A 33 5.68 5.08 -2.18
C GLU A 33 4.39 4.28 -2.27
N VAL A 34 3.72 4.34 -3.41
CA VAL A 34 2.49 3.59 -3.67
C VAL A 34 2.85 2.30 -4.39
N ASP A 35 2.54 1.16 -3.78
CA ASP A 35 2.89 -0.13 -4.38
C ASP A 35 1.97 -0.55 -5.54
N PHE A 36 2.49 -1.45 -6.37
CA PHE A 36 1.66 -2.26 -7.26
C PHE A 36 1.65 -3.68 -6.71
N PRO A 37 0.49 -4.19 -6.26
CA PRO A 37 0.37 -5.54 -5.74
C PRO A 37 0.84 -6.57 -6.77
N SER A 38 1.88 -7.34 -6.41
CA SER A 38 2.41 -8.40 -7.27
C SER A 38 1.81 -9.76 -6.90
N ARG A 39 1.60 -10.62 -7.90
CA ARG A 39 1.25 -12.04 -7.69
C ARG A 39 2.41 -12.86 -7.12
N ASN A 40 3.65 -12.39 -7.28
CA ASN A 40 4.85 -13.04 -6.77
C ASN A 40 5.79 -11.99 -6.11
N PRO A 41 5.50 -11.57 -4.87
CA PRO A 41 6.27 -10.55 -4.17
C PRO A 41 7.49 -11.15 -3.44
N TYR A 42 8.44 -11.74 -4.19
CA TYR A 42 9.55 -12.54 -3.63
C TYR A 42 10.60 -11.77 -2.82
N LEU A 43 10.61 -10.43 -2.90
CA LEU A 43 11.48 -9.55 -2.09
C LEU A 43 10.73 -8.92 -0.92
N GLU A 44 9.42 -9.09 -0.85
CA GLU A 44 8.61 -8.49 0.21
C GLU A 44 8.61 -9.37 1.46
N SER A 45 8.48 -8.72 2.62
CA SER A 45 8.18 -9.44 3.85
C SER A 45 6.81 -10.12 3.78
N ASP A 46 6.59 -11.17 4.57
CA ASP A 46 5.29 -11.85 4.69
C ASP A 46 4.13 -10.89 4.97
N TYR A 47 4.41 -9.81 5.71
CA TYR A 47 3.43 -8.78 6.03
C TYR A 47 2.92 -8.04 4.79
N ILE A 48 3.84 -7.52 3.96
CA ILE A 48 3.50 -6.78 2.76
C ILE A 48 2.96 -7.72 1.68
N ALA A 49 3.57 -8.89 1.50
CA ALA A 49 3.08 -9.93 0.61
C ALA A 49 1.63 -10.34 0.94
N GLY A 50 1.29 -10.45 2.24
CA GLY A 50 -0.06 -10.73 2.71
C GLY A 50 -1.06 -9.63 2.36
N ARG A 51 -0.66 -8.35 2.41
CA ARG A 51 -1.49 -7.22 1.97
C ARG A 51 -1.69 -7.21 0.45
N MET A 52 -0.63 -7.45 -0.32
CA MET A 52 -0.69 -7.53 -1.80
C MET A 52 -1.63 -8.66 -2.28
N LYS A 53 -1.62 -9.80 -1.59
CA LYS A 53 -2.55 -10.91 -1.90
C LYS A 53 -4.02 -10.53 -1.66
N LYS A 54 -4.28 -9.71 -0.64
CA LYS A 54 -5.64 -9.26 -0.31
C LYS A 54 -6.13 -8.15 -1.26
N SER A 55 -5.26 -7.22 -1.65
CA SER A 55 -5.62 -6.12 -2.56
C SER A 55 -5.94 -6.60 -3.99
N THR A 56 -5.33 -7.70 -4.44
CA THR A 56 -5.68 -8.35 -5.71
C THR A 56 -6.95 -9.19 -5.66
N GLY A 57 -7.72 -9.12 -4.56
CA GLY A 57 -8.99 -9.83 -4.41
C GLY A 57 -8.86 -11.34 -4.16
N GLY A 58 -7.68 -11.81 -3.73
CA GLY A 58 -7.42 -13.23 -3.53
C GLY A 58 -7.78 -14.04 -4.77
N LEU A 59 -7.19 -13.69 -5.92
CA LEU A 59 -7.36 -14.40 -7.18
C LEU A 59 -7.24 -15.92 -6.94
N ARG A 60 -8.40 -16.58 -6.90
CA ARG A 60 -8.56 -18.03 -7.02
C ARG A 60 -8.13 -18.46 -8.42
#